data_AF-A0A2V6J5I9-F1
#
_entry.id   AF-A0A2V6J5I9-F1
#
_cell.length_a   1.000
_cell.length_b   1.000
_cell.length_c   1.000
_cell.angle_alpha   90.00
_cell.angle_beta   90.00
_cell.angle_gamma   90.00
#
_symmetry.space_group_name_H-M   'P 1'
#
loop_
_entity.id
_entity.type
_entity.pdbx_description
1 polymer ?
#
loop_
_entity_poly.entity_id
_entity_poly.type
_entity_poly.pdbx_seq_one_letter_code
_entity_poly.pdbx_strand_id
1 'polypeptide(L)'
;AESHAKLDLLVSRVDGTFNGLTGRTVIRLEDGTVWKQANADDRYRSKNPDHPAAAVIHGVFGYKMRIEGTQEFYVDPVRHP
;
A
#
# COMPACT_ATOMS: atom_id res chain seq x y z
N ALA A 1 -16.97 -25.90 -2.89
CA ALA A 1 -15.84 -25.10 -3.40
C ALA A 1 -16.30 -23.65 -3.40
N GLU A 2 -16.02 -22.91 -2.33
CA GLU A 2 -16.51 -21.55 -2.18
C GLU A 2 -15.58 -20.58 -2.91
N SER A 3 -15.87 -20.37 -4.20
CA SER A 3 -15.26 -19.34 -5.02
C SER A 3 -15.98 -18.01 -4.79
N HIS A 4 -15.82 -17.42 -3.61
CA HIS A 4 -16.08 -16.00 -3.43
C HIS A 4 -14.82 -15.26 -3.89
N ALA A 5 -14.96 -14.24 -4.72
CA ALA A 5 -13.88 -13.28 -4.97
C ALA A 5 -13.53 -12.61 -3.64
N LYS A 6 -12.68 -13.26 -2.86
CA LYS A 6 -12.25 -12.80 -1.55
C LYS A 6 -11.37 -11.60 -1.82
N LEU A 7 -11.93 -10.41 -1.57
CA LEU A 7 -11.10 -9.23 -1.39
C LEU A 7 -10.20 -9.56 -0.19
N ASP A 8 -8.96 -9.94 -0.48
CA ASP A 8 -7.98 -10.16 0.57
C ASP A 8 -7.53 -8.79 1.06
N LEU A 9 -8.02 -8.45 2.26
CA LEU A 9 -7.64 -7.26 2.99
C LEU A 9 -6.49 -7.62 3.92
N LEU A 10 -5.35 -6.97 3.72
CA LEU A 10 -4.22 -6.95 4.63
C LEU A 10 -4.25 -5.62 5.38
N VAL A 11 -4.24 -5.67 6.71
CA VAL A 11 -4.17 -4.48 7.57
C VAL A 11 -2.87 -4.54 8.37
N SER A 12 -2.08 -3.47 8.30
CA SER A 12 -0.78 -3.36 8.96
C SER A 12 -0.45 -1.87 9.20
N ARG A 13 0.81 -1.55 9.43
CA ARG A 13 1.35 -0.19 9.49
C ARG A 13 2.56 -0.07 8.59
N VAL A 14 2.86 1.15 8.16
CA VAL A 14 4.13 1.41 7.49
C VAL A 14 5.27 1.22 8.49
N ASP A 15 6.27 0.46 8.07
CA ASP A 15 7.53 0.31 8.80
C ASP A 15 8.33 1.62 8.71
N GLY A 16 8.24 2.45 9.74
CA GLY A 16 8.93 3.73 9.84
C GLY A 16 8.14 4.90 9.28
N THR A 17 8.86 5.86 8.68
CA THR A 17 8.29 7.14 8.27
C THR A 17 7.78 7.13 6.84
N PHE A 18 6.51 7.47 6.63
CA PHE A 18 5.93 7.69 5.30
C PHE A 18 5.79 9.18 5.01
N ASN A 19 6.60 9.70 4.09
CA ASN A 19 6.56 11.12 3.71
C ASN A 19 5.56 11.42 2.57
N GLY A 20 5.09 10.39 1.88
CA GLY A 20 4.21 10.53 0.72
C GLY A 20 4.65 9.78 -0.53
N LEU A 21 3.90 9.97 -1.60
CA LEU A 21 4.20 9.41 -2.92
C LEU A 21 5.04 10.37 -3.76
N THR A 22 6.09 9.84 -4.37
CA THR A 22 7.03 10.58 -5.23
C THR A 22 7.08 10.04 -6.66
N GLY A 23 6.27 9.02 -6.98
CA GLY A 23 6.26 8.32 -8.26
C GLY A 23 7.17 7.09 -8.30
N ARG A 24 8.04 6.91 -7.29
CA ARG A 24 8.94 5.76 -7.13
C ARG A 24 8.96 5.27 -5.68
N THR A 25 7.90 5.56 -4.93
CA THR A 25 7.87 5.25 -3.51
C THR A 25 7.75 3.74 -3.30
N VAL A 26 8.64 3.20 -2.47
CA VAL A 26 8.57 1.84 -1.94
C VAL A 26 8.09 1.94 -0.50
N ILE A 27 7.09 1.12 -0.16
CA ILE A 27 6.38 1.12 1.11
C ILE A 27 6.57 -0.26 1.71
N ARG A 28 7.27 -0.32 2.83
CA ARG A 28 7.42 -1.53 3.62
C ARG A 28 6.42 -1.49 4.76
N LEU A 29 5.76 -2.61 5.02
CA LEU A 29 4.84 -2.75 6.14
C LEU A 29 5.51 -3.54 7.27
N GLU A 30 5.00 -3.35 8.48
CA GLU A 30 5.52 -4.03 9.70
C GLU A 30 5.36 -5.56 9.65
N ASP A 31 4.49 -6.07 8.79
CA ASP A 31 4.32 -7.52 8.56
C ASP A 31 5.39 -8.12 7.64
N GLY A 32 6.33 -7.31 7.15
CA GLY A 32 7.42 -7.70 6.26
C GLY A 32 7.08 -7.65 4.77
N THR A 33 5.84 -7.32 4.40
CA THR A 33 5.47 -7.14 2.99
C THR A 33 6.02 -5.82 2.44
N VAL A 34 6.38 -5.82 1.16
CA VAL A 34 6.93 -4.66 0.47
C VAL A 34 6.11 -4.39 -0.78
N TRP A 35 5.73 -3.12 -0.95
CA TRP A 35 4.84 -2.64 -1.99
C TRP A 35 5.50 -1.46 -2.70
N LYS A 36 5.40 -1.40 -4.03
CA LYS A 36 5.85 -0.25 -4.80
C LYS A 36 4.65 0.48 -5.38
N GLN A 37 4.74 1.79 -5.46
CA GLN A 37 3.76 2.61 -6.17
C GLN A 37 3.66 2.17 -7.64
N ALA A 38 2.44 1.87 -8.10
CA ALA A 38 2.20 1.41 -9.47
C ALA A 38 2.16 2.57 -10.47
N ASN A 39 1.44 3.65 -10.13
CA ASN A 39 1.31 4.83 -10.98
C ASN A 39 2.31 5.90 -10.58
N ALA A 40 3.29 6.20 -11.44
CA ALA A 40 4.32 7.19 -11.13
C ALA A 40 3.80 8.65 -11.00
N ASP A 41 2.59 8.93 -11.49
CA ASP A 41 1.99 10.27 -11.41
C ASP A 41 1.29 10.54 -10.07
N ASP A 42 0.92 9.50 -9.32
CA ASP A 42 0.24 9.67 -8.03
C ASP A 42 1.19 10.43 -7.06
N ARG A 43 0.74 11.59 -6.59
CA ARG A 43 1.47 12.40 -5.61
C ARG A 43 0.58 12.69 -4.43
N TYR A 44 0.99 12.21 -3.27
CA TYR A 44 0.36 12.48 -1.99
C TYR A 44 1.39 12.94 -0.99
N ARG A 45 1.04 13.91 -0.15
CA ARG A 45 1.82 14.29 1.02
C ARG A 45 1.22 13.61 2.24
N SER A 46 2.07 12.97 3.05
CA SER A 46 1.62 12.43 4.33
C SER A 46 1.29 13.55 5.32
N LYS A 47 0.18 13.41 6.04
CA LYS A 47 -0.18 14.31 7.14
C LYS A 47 0.33 13.82 8.49
N ASN A 48 0.46 12.51 8.65
CA ASN A 48 0.97 11.86 9.85
C ASN A 48 2.03 10.84 9.43
N PRO A 49 3.30 11.24 9.38
CA PRO A 49 4.32 10.44 8.72
C PRO A 49 4.85 9.30 9.61
N ASP A 50 4.64 9.33 10.93
CA ASP A 50 5.20 8.35 11.87
C ASP A 50 4.33 7.08 11.95
N HIS A 51 4.87 5.95 11.48
CA HIS A 51 4.23 4.62 11.50
C HIS A 51 2.72 4.62 11.16
N PRO A 52 2.27 5.27 10.07
CA PRO A 52 0.85 5.40 9.79
C PRO A 52 0.20 4.05 9.52
N ALA A 53 -1.08 3.94 9.88
CA ALA A 53 -1.89 2.77 9.54
C ALA A 53 -1.97 2.58 8.02
N ALA A 54 -1.84 1.34 7.58
CA ALA A 54 -1.86 0.96 6.17
C ALA A 54 -2.78 -0.25 5.95
N ALA A 55 -3.54 -0.21 4.86
CA ALA A 55 -4.37 -1.32 4.42
C ALA A 55 -4.12 -1.59 2.95
N VAL A 56 -3.94 -2.85 2.58
CA VAL A 56 -3.84 -3.31 1.19
C VAL A 56 -5.05 -4.14 0.85
N ILE A 57 -5.73 -3.77 -0.22
CA ILE A 57 -6.93 -4.44 -0.72
C ILE A 57 -6.55 -5.08 -2.05
N HIS A 58 -6.63 -6.41 -2.11
CA HIS A 58 -6.54 -7.14 -3.37
C HIS A 58 -7.92 -7.22 -4.03
N GLY A 59 -8.06 -6.58 -5.19
CA GLY A 59 -9.27 -6.64 -6.00
C GLY A 59 -9.01 -7.20 -7.40
N VAL A 60 -10.07 -7.23 -8.21
CA VAL A 60 -10.03 -7.75 -9.60
C VAL A 60 -9.01 -7.00 -10.47
N PHE A 61 -8.73 -5.73 -10.16
CA PHE A 61 -7.83 -4.85 -10.92
C PHE A 61 -6.42 -4.72 -10.30
N GLY A 62 -6.05 -5.61 -9.38
CA GLY A 62 -4.77 -5.58 -8.69
C GLY A 62 -4.87 -5.08 -7.25
N TYR A 63 -3.77 -4.53 -6.73
CA TYR A 63 -3.66 -4.12 -5.33
C TYR A 63 -3.81 -2.61 -5.19
N LYS A 64 -4.66 -2.21 -4.24
CA LYS A 64 -4.77 -0.82 -3.79
C LYS A 64 -4.28 -0.73 -2.37
N MET A 65 -3.56 0.34 -2.06
CA MET A 65 -3.14 0.66 -0.71
C MET A 65 -3.80 1.95 -0.24
N ARG A 66 -4.21 1.94 1.02
CA ARG A 66 -4.66 3.12 1.77
C ARG A 66 -3.71 3.33 2.93
N ILE A 67 -3.08 4.49 2.99
CA ILE A 67 -2.30 4.92 4.16
C ILE A 67 -3.09 6.01 4.89
N GLU A 68 -2.99 6.04 6.20
CA GLU A 68 -3.58 7.11 7.01
C GLU A 68 -3.18 8.49 6.48
N GLY A 69 -4.16 9.36 6.26
CA GLY A 69 -3.93 10.71 5.76
C GLY A 69 -3.74 10.81 4.24
N THR A 70 -3.80 9.71 3.48
CA THR A 70 -3.82 9.72 2.00
C THR A 70 -5.13 9.18 1.42
N GLN A 71 -5.31 9.39 0.12
CA GLN A 71 -6.29 8.63 -0.66
C GLN A 71 -5.76 7.22 -0.96
N GLU A 72 -6.64 6.38 -1.52
CA GLU A 72 -6.26 5.07 -2.05
C GLU A 72 -5.48 5.22 -3.35
N PHE A 73 -4.42 4.44 -3.52
CA PHE A 73 -3.59 4.44 -4.73
C PHE A 73 -3.18 3.01 -5.09
N TYR A 74 -2.81 2.80 -6.35
CA TYR A 74 -2.41 1.48 -6.82
C TYR A 74 -0.97 1.16 -6.42
N VAL A 75 -0.75 -0.08 -6.02
CA VAL A 75 0.56 -0.63 -5.67
C VAL A 75 0.77 -1.99 -6.32
N ASP A 76 2.03 -2.34 -6.52
CA ASP A 76 2.44 -3.68 -6.92
C ASP A 76 3.21 -4.36 -5.78
N PRO A 77 3.01 -5.66 -5.54
CA PRO A 77 3.81 -6.40 -4.58
C PRO A 77 5.24 -6.54 -5.11
N VAL A 78 6.23 -6.26 -4.25
CA VAL A 78 7.64 -6.53 -4.54
C VAL A 78 7.93 -7.98 -4.13
N ARG A 79 8.01 -8.87 -5.12
CA ARG A 79 8.45 -10.26 -4.91
C ARG A 79 9.95 -10.30 -5.14
N HIS A 80 10.71 -10.64 -4.11
CA HIS A 80 12.11 -11.02 -4.29
C HIS A 80 12.15 -12.42 -4.97
N PRO A 81 12.99 -12.63 -5.98
CA PRO A 81 13.16 -13.94 -6.63
C PRO A 81 13.76 -14.99 -5.69
#